data_AF-A0A9E6DUW8-F1
#
_entry.id   AF-A0A9E6DUW8-F1
#
_cell.length_a   1.000
_cell.length_b   1.000
_cell.length_c   1.000
_cell.angle_alpha   90.00
_cell.angle_beta   90.00
_cell.angle_gamma   90.00
#
_symmetry.space_group_name_H-M   'P 1'
#
loop_
_entity.id
_entity.type
_entity.pdbx_description
1 polymer ?
#
loop_
_entity_poly.entity_id
_entity_poly.type
_entity_poly.pdbx_seq_one_letter_code
_entity_poly.pdbx_strand_id
1 'polypeptide(L)'
;MKTNTLKAGLLAIVASTVLITSAVYAEDGKNDCQHHMKGERMAHHGGMRQMFKGLDLTEEQKSEIKLLIKEQKTAMKQNRPTKEERTAKKAEFLSLITADNFDETKAQELMQVRQDRAKYTKLEMMKVQNKIYKLLTPEQQEAFKDSFEKSHARKGERKGWH
;
A
#
# COMPACT_ATOMS: atom_id res chain seq x y z
N MET A 1 68.45 -11.82 2.59
CA MET A 1 67.74 -12.27 1.38
C MET A 1 66.88 -13.47 1.75
N LYS A 2 65.55 -13.34 1.68
CA LYS A 2 64.59 -14.44 1.93
C LYS A 2 63.74 -14.60 0.67
N THR A 3 63.79 -15.78 0.06
CA THR A 3 62.97 -16.15 -1.10
C THR A 3 62.15 -17.38 -0.74
N ASN A 4 60.84 -17.23 -0.56
CA ASN A 4 59.88 -18.32 -0.41
C ASN A 4 58.80 -18.12 -1.50
N THR A 5 58.92 -18.80 -2.65
CA THR A 5 58.21 -20.05 -3.00
C THR A 5 56.69 -19.92 -3.02
N LEU A 6 56.17 -19.52 -4.20
CA LEU A 6 54.75 -19.61 -4.54
C LEU A 6 54.41 -21.06 -4.94
N LYS A 7 53.55 -21.73 -4.17
CA LYS A 7 52.84 -22.94 -4.59
C LYS A 7 51.35 -22.62 -4.64
N ALA A 8 50.84 -22.36 -5.83
CA ALA A 8 49.41 -22.30 -6.11
C ALA A 8 49.06 -23.49 -7.01
N GLY A 9 48.58 -24.57 -6.39
CA GLY A 9 47.96 -25.68 -7.10
C GLY A 9 46.50 -25.30 -7.39
N LEU A 10 46.17 -25.09 -8.66
CA LEU A 10 44.81 -24.86 -9.13
C LEU A 10 44.09 -26.21 -9.30
N LEU A 11 43.03 -26.36 -8.53
CA LEU A 11 42.08 -27.47 -8.53
C LEU A 11 40.91 -27.12 -9.46
N ALA A 12 40.24 -28.16 -9.96
CA ALA A 12 38.91 -28.20 -10.56
C ALA A 12 38.79 -28.10 -12.09
N ILE A 13 38.59 -29.26 -12.72
CA ILE A 13 37.74 -29.39 -13.91
C ILE A 13 36.61 -30.33 -13.52
N VAL A 14 35.48 -29.76 -13.10
CA VAL A 14 34.19 -30.47 -13.02
C VAL A 14 33.57 -30.35 -14.41
N ALA A 15 33.63 -31.42 -15.19
CA ALA A 15 32.96 -31.50 -16.49
C ALA A 15 31.87 -32.56 -16.43
N SER A 16 30.64 -32.13 -16.16
CA SER A 16 29.43 -32.89 -16.46
C SER A 16 28.29 -31.90 -16.65
N THR A 17 28.30 -31.23 -17.79
CA THR A 17 27.13 -30.51 -18.30
C THR A 17 26.11 -31.54 -18.77
N VAL A 18 25.11 -31.81 -17.93
CA VAL A 18 23.87 -32.45 -18.37
C VAL A 18 23.05 -31.38 -19.10
N LEU A 19 23.04 -31.45 -20.44
CA LEU A 19 22.08 -30.72 -21.27
C LEU A 19 20.77 -31.51 -21.29
N ILE A 20 19.82 -31.16 -20.44
CA ILE A 20 18.40 -31.50 -20.67
C ILE A 20 17.73 -30.23 -21.19
N THR A 21 17.66 -30.11 -22.51
CA THR A 21 16.82 -29.12 -23.19
C THR A 21 15.38 -29.61 -23.15
N SER A 22 14.60 -29.19 -22.15
CA SER A 22 13.15 -29.24 -22.25
C SER A 22 12.67 -28.06 -23.09
N ALA A 23 12.43 -28.31 -24.38
CA ALA A 23 11.69 -27.39 -25.23
C ALA A 23 10.23 -27.39 -24.77
N VAL A 24 9.81 -26.36 -24.05
CA VAL A 24 8.40 -26.10 -23.77
C VAL A 24 7.88 -25.28 -24.94
N TYR A 25 7.08 -25.91 -25.81
CA TYR A 25 6.31 -25.20 -26.83
C TYR A 25 5.25 -24.36 -26.11
N ALA A 26 5.46 -23.04 -26.06
CA ALA A 26 4.37 -22.11 -25.79
C ALA A 26 3.61 -21.91 -27.10
N GLU A 27 2.52 -22.65 -27.26
CA GLU A 27 1.56 -22.49 -28.34
C GLU A 27 0.98 -21.07 -28.28
N ASP A 28 1.03 -20.39 -29.43
CA ASP A 28 0.55 -19.03 -29.67
C ASP A 28 -0.99 -18.99 -29.63
N GLY A 29 -1.54 -19.08 -28.42
CA GLY A 29 -2.94 -18.87 -28.15
C GLY A 29 -3.24 -17.38 -28.05
N LYS A 30 -3.50 -16.74 -29.21
CA LYS A 30 -4.26 -15.49 -29.30
C LYS A 30 -5.65 -15.68 -28.68
N ASN A 31 -5.72 -15.59 -27.36
CA ASN A 31 -6.95 -15.37 -26.64
C ASN A 31 -6.99 -13.90 -26.23
N ASP A 32 -7.61 -13.13 -27.12
CA ASP A 32 -7.99 -11.74 -26.96
C ASP A 32 -9.11 -11.65 -25.90
N CYS A 33 -8.80 -12.04 -24.66
CA CYS A 33 -9.64 -11.75 -23.50
C CYS A 33 -9.18 -10.41 -22.94
N GLN A 34 -9.37 -9.36 -23.75
CA GLN A 34 -9.30 -7.97 -23.32
C GLN A 34 -10.51 -7.68 -22.42
N HIS A 35 -10.60 -8.37 -21.28
CA HIS A 35 -11.40 -7.90 -20.17
C HIS A 35 -10.69 -6.67 -19.65
N HIS A 36 -11.09 -5.51 -20.17
CA HIS A 36 -11.12 -4.29 -19.41
C HIS A 36 -11.94 -4.56 -18.15
N MET A 37 -11.32 -5.22 -17.17
CA MET A 37 -11.56 -4.93 -15.77
C MET A 37 -11.16 -3.47 -15.63
N LYS A 38 -12.08 -2.59 -16.04
CA LYS A 38 -12.30 -1.27 -15.49
C LYS A 38 -12.72 -1.55 -14.05
N GLY A 39 -11.79 -2.16 -13.29
CA GLY A 39 -11.92 -2.45 -11.89
C GLY A 39 -12.32 -1.13 -11.33
N GLU A 40 -13.52 -1.14 -10.79
CA GLU A 40 -14.12 -0.05 -10.09
C GLU A 40 -13.04 0.61 -9.25
N ARG A 41 -12.39 1.64 -9.80
CA ARG A 41 -11.73 2.68 -9.02
C ARG A 41 -12.86 3.51 -8.43
N MET A 42 -13.80 2.83 -7.76
CA MET A 42 -14.83 3.42 -6.95
C MET A 42 -14.12 4.09 -5.79
N ALA A 43 -13.93 5.40 -5.95
CA ALA A 43 -14.23 6.35 -4.91
C ALA A 43 -13.45 6.24 -3.59
N HIS A 44 -12.15 5.93 -3.61
CA HIS A 44 -11.27 6.25 -2.46
C HIS A 44 -10.66 7.66 -2.54
N HIS A 45 -11.03 8.47 -3.53
CA HIS A 45 -10.57 9.86 -3.64
C HIS A 45 -11.20 10.82 -2.62
N GLY A 46 -11.90 10.28 -1.61
CA GLY A 46 -12.67 11.08 -0.69
C GLY A 46 -12.26 11.15 0.77
N GLY A 47 -11.24 10.39 1.20
CA GLY A 47 -11.02 10.08 2.62
C GLY A 47 -11.26 11.24 3.61
N MET A 48 -10.42 12.28 3.55
CA MET A 48 -10.57 13.45 4.44
C MET A 48 -11.58 14.49 3.94
N ARG A 49 -11.61 14.78 2.63
CA ARG A 49 -12.45 15.86 2.09
C ARG A 49 -13.94 15.57 2.22
N GLN A 50 -14.34 14.29 2.16
CA GLN A 50 -15.74 13.90 2.27
C GLN A 50 -16.22 13.92 3.72
N MET A 51 -15.32 13.83 4.69
CA MET A 51 -15.66 13.86 6.11
C MET A 51 -16.23 15.22 6.54
N PHE A 52 -15.74 16.30 5.93
CA PHE A 52 -16.18 17.68 6.19
C PHE A 52 -17.14 18.20 5.11
N LYS A 53 -17.61 17.32 4.21
CA LYS A 53 -18.51 17.70 3.13
C LYS A 53 -19.92 17.92 3.71
N GLY A 54 -20.54 19.03 3.33
CA GLY A 54 -21.90 19.38 3.78
C GLY A 54 -21.92 20.24 5.04
N LEU A 55 -20.75 20.58 5.60
CA LEU A 55 -20.64 21.67 6.57
C LEU A 55 -20.65 23.01 5.84
N ASP A 56 -21.35 23.99 6.40
CA ASP A 56 -21.37 25.37 5.92
C ASP A 56 -20.09 26.09 6.34
N LEU A 57 -18.99 25.76 5.66
CA LEU A 57 -17.67 26.33 5.91
C LEU A 57 -17.52 27.70 5.26
N THR A 58 -16.85 28.63 5.94
CA THR A 58 -16.43 29.90 5.34
C THR A 58 -15.35 29.67 4.28
N GLU A 59 -15.11 30.66 3.41
CA GLU A 59 -14.07 30.56 2.38
C GLU A 59 -12.67 30.46 2.99
N GLU A 60 -12.43 31.15 4.12
CA GLU A 60 -11.21 31.08 4.89
C GLU A 60 -10.99 29.66 5.42
N GLN A 61 -12.01 29.08 6.09
CA GLN A 61 -11.96 27.69 6.57
C GLN A 61 -11.69 26.70 5.44
N LYS A 62 -12.36 26.83 4.29
CA LYS A 62 -12.14 25.96 3.12
C LYS A 62 -10.70 26.06 2.61
N SER A 63 -10.15 27.26 2.56
CA SER A 63 -8.77 27.50 2.14
C SER A 63 -7.77 26.82 3.07
N GLU A 64 -7.90 27.03 4.38
CA GLU A 64 -7.04 26.40 5.40
C GLU A 64 -7.13 24.88 5.38
N ILE A 65 -8.33 24.32 5.30
CA ILE A 65 -8.55 22.88 5.20
C ILE A 65 -7.87 22.31 3.96
N LYS A 66 -7.98 22.99 2.81
CA LYS A 66 -7.34 22.55 1.57
C LYS A 66 -5.82 22.57 1.69
N LEU A 67 -5.25 23.57 2.36
CA LEU A 67 -3.81 23.65 2.64
C LEU A 67 -3.36 22.48 3.52
N LEU A 68 -4.02 22.25 4.66
CA LEU A 68 -3.72 21.13 5.56
C LEU A 68 -3.77 19.76 4.85
N ILE A 69 -4.79 19.53 4.01
CA ILE A 69 -4.91 18.30 3.23
C ILE A 69 -3.79 18.19 2.18
N LYS A 70 -3.40 19.29 1.55
CA LYS A 70 -2.33 19.31 0.53
C LYS A 70 -0.96 19.04 1.16
N GLU A 71 -0.67 19.64 2.30
CA GLU A 71 0.55 19.40 3.08
C GLU A 71 0.63 17.93 3.49
N GLN A 72 -0.43 17.40 4.08
CA GLN A 72 -0.51 15.99 4.45
C GLN A 72 -0.31 15.07 3.25
N LYS A 73 -0.96 15.36 2.12
CA LYS A 73 -0.80 14.57 0.90
C LYS A 73 0.65 14.59 0.41
N THR A 74 1.35 15.71 0.56
CA THR A 74 2.75 15.86 0.18
C THR A 74 3.66 15.05 1.11
N ALA A 75 3.49 15.18 2.43
CA ALA A 75 4.23 14.41 3.43
C ALA A 75 4.03 12.89 3.24
N MET A 76 2.79 12.45 3.00
CA MET A 76 2.49 11.04 2.74
C MET A 76 3.06 10.54 1.40
N LYS A 77 3.21 11.43 0.41
CA LYS A 77 3.84 11.09 -0.86
C LYS A 77 5.35 10.90 -0.68
N GLN A 78 5.99 11.70 0.16
CA GLN A 78 7.42 11.55 0.50
C GLN A 78 7.68 10.25 1.25
N ASN A 79 6.82 9.88 2.19
CA ASN A 79 6.93 8.64 2.96
C ASN A 79 6.36 7.40 2.23
N ARG A 80 6.08 7.50 0.93
CA ARG A 80 5.54 6.41 0.15
C ARG A 80 6.70 5.54 -0.39
N PRO A 81 6.65 4.21 -0.22
CA PRO A 81 7.60 3.31 -0.82
C PRO A 81 7.65 3.49 -2.34
N THR A 82 8.85 3.36 -2.88
CA THR A 82 9.15 3.52 -4.29
C THR A 82 8.36 2.51 -5.13
N LYS A 83 8.43 2.63 -6.46
CA LYS A 83 7.79 1.63 -7.33
C LYS A 83 8.47 0.27 -7.15
N GLU A 84 9.79 0.26 -7.04
CA GLU A 84 10.64 -0.93 -6.87
C GLU A 84 10.39 -1.63 -5.54
N GLU A 85 10.35 -0.90 -4.43
CA GLU A 85 10.05 -1.49 -3.11
C GLU A 85 8.64 -2.12 -3.09
N ARG A 86 7.68 -1.50 -3.79
CA ARG A 86 6.32 -2.07 -3.90
C ARG A 86 6.30 -3.32 -4.77
N THR A 87 7.08 -3.39 -5.83
CA THR A 87 7.17 -4.59 -6.67
C THR A 87 7.92 -5.71 -5.95
N ALA A 88 9.00 -5.40 -5.24
CA ALA A 88 9.74 -6.35 -4.42
C ALA A 88 8.84 -6.97 -3.35
N LYS A 89 8.14 -6.14 -2.57
CA LYS A 89 7.16 -6.66 -1.58
C LYS A 89 6.10 -7.53 -2.22
N LYS A 90 5.58 -7.17 -3.40
CA LYS A 90 4.60 -8.02 -4.09
C LYS A 90 5.18 -9.39 -4.45
N ALA A 91 6.42 -9.44 -4.92
CA ALA A 91 7.11 -10.68 -5.23
C ALA A 91 7.34 -11.53 -3.97
N GLU A 92 7.72 -10.91 -2.84
CA GLU A 92 7.85 -11.61 -1.55
C GLU A 92 6.54 -12.25 -1.11
N PHE A 93 5.41 -11.52 -1.22
CA PHE A 93 4.09 -12.08 -0.92
C PHE A 93 3.74 -13.25 -1.85
N LEU A 94 4.03 -13.13 -3.15
CA LEU A 94 3.78 -14.21 -4.10
C LEU A 94 4.63 -15.44 -3.77
N SER A 95 5.90 -15.24 -3.47
CA SER A 95 6.84 -16.31 -3.11
C SER A 95 6.38 -17.11 -1.89
N LEU A 96 5.77 -16.47 -0.89
CA LEU A 96 5.21 -17.18 0.27
C LEU A 96 3.99 -18.03 -0.09
N ILE A 97 3.16 -17.55 -1.03
CA ILE A 97 1.93 -18.24 -1.45
C ILE A 97 2.26 -19.43 -2.35
N THR A 98 3.30 -19.32 -3.18
CA THR A 98 3.69 -20.35 -4.15
C THR A 98 4.80 -21.26 -3.65
N ALA A 99 5.21 -21.15 -2.39
CA ALA A 99 6.21 -22.03 -1.80
C ALA A 99 5.62 -23.42 -1.53
N ASP A 100 6.43 -24.47 -1.69
CA ASP A 100 6.02 -25.86 -1.41
C ASP A 100 5.59 -26.04 0.05
N ASN A 101 6.22 -25.30 0.97
CA ASN A 101 5.86 -25.23 2.38
C ASN A 101 5.65 -23.77 2.79
N PHE A 102 4.57 -23.52 3.55
CA PHE A 102 4.24 -22.18 4.02
C PHE A 102 5.11 -21.77 5.21
N ASP A 103 5.83 -20.65 5.06
CA ASP A 103 6.61 -20.03 6.14
C ASP A 103 5.74 -19.02 6.89
N GLU A 104 5.11 -19.47 7.97
CA GLU A 104 4.23 -18.64 8.79
C GLU A 104 4.97 -17.47 9.44
N THR A 105 6.19 -17.70 9.94
CA THR A 105 7.00 -16.65 10.59
C THR A 105 7.27 -15.51 9.63
N LYS A 106 7.72 -15.81 8.41
CA LYS A 106 7.98 -14.79 7.38
C LYS A 106 6.70 -14.10 6.92
N ALA A 107 5.58 -14.82 6.84
CA ALA A 107 4.29 -14.22 6.56
C ALA A 107 3.88 -13.20 7.62
N GLN A 108 4.04 -13.54 8.91
CA GLN A 108 3.75 -12.64 10.03
C GLN A 108 4.63 -11.39 10.01
N GLU A 109 5.92 -11.50 9.69
CA GLU A 109 6.83 -10.36 9.54
C GLU A 109 6.38 -9.41 8.41
N LEU A 110 6.06 -9.94 7.23
CA LEU A 110 5.56 -9.12 6.12
C LEU A 110 4.23 -8.44 6.46
N MET A 111 3.37 -9.11 7.23
CA MET A 111 2.14 -8.52 7.75
C MET A 111 2.42 -7.40 8.74
N GLN A 112 3.36 -7.58 9.67
CA GLN A 112 3.74 -6.57 10.66
C GLN A 112 4.19 -5.27 9.98
N VAL A 113 5.06 -5.37 8.97
CA VAL A 113 5.53 -4.21 8.19
C VAL A 113 4.36 -3.46 7.53
N ARG A 114 3.34 -4.19 7.02
CA ARG A 114 2.14 -3.57 6.46
C ARG A 114 1.29 -2.90 7.55
N GLN A 115 1.13 -3.54 8.69
CA GLN A 115 0.35 -3.01 9.81
C GLN A 115 0.97 -1.72 10.34
N ASP A 116 2.28 -1.67 10.55
CA ASP A 116 2.94 -0.49 11.09
C ASP A 116 2.84 0.71 10.15
N ARG A 117 2.98 0.47 8.84
CA ARG A 117 2.72 1.52 7.84
C ARG A 117 1.27 2.00 7.86
N ALA A 118 0.31 1.09 8.00
CA ALA A 118 -1.10 1.43 8.08
C ALA A 118 -1.42 2.23 9.35
N LYS A 119 -0.85 1.84 10.51
CA LYS A 119 -0.95 2.56 11.79
C LYS A 119 -0.39 3.98 11.66
N TYR A 120 0.82 4.12 11.12
CA TYR A 120 1.43 5.43 10.87
C TYR A 120 0.53 6.32 10.00
N THR A 121 0.07 5.80 8.87
CA THR A 121 -0.79 6.57 7.95
C THR A 121 -2.10 7.00 8.61
N LYS A 122 -2.75 6.09 9.36
CA LYS A 122 -3.99 6.40 10.10
C LYS A 122 -3.76 7.46 11.16
N LEU A 123 -2.68 7.36 11.92
CA LEU A 123 -2.32 8.32 12.96
C LEU A 123 -2.13 9.72 12.36
N GLU A 124 -1.38 9.83 11.27
CA GLU A 124 -1.15 11.11 10.61
C GLU A 124 -2.43 11.71 10.02
N MET A 125 -3.32 10.88 9.44
CA MET A 125 -4.63 11.33 9.01
C MET A 125 -5.49 11.84 10.18
N MET A 126 -5.46 11.14 11.32
CA MET A 126 -6.22 11.52 12.51
C MET A 126 -5.73 12.86 13.10
N LYS A 127 -4.41 13.11 13.07
CA LYS A 127 -3.85 14.41 13.47
C LYS A 127 -4.40 15.54 12.60
N VAL A 128 -4.49 15.35 11.29
CA VAL A 128 -5.03 16.36 10.37
C VAL A 128 -6.54 16.56 10.58
N GLN A 129 -7.28 15.48 10.79
CA GLN A 129 -8.71 15.56 11.14
C GLN A 129 -8.92 16.38 12.41
N ASN A 130 -8.10 16.18 13.45
CA ASN A 130 -8.16 16.98 14.68
C ASN A 130 -7.86 18.46 14.42
N LYS A 131 -6.85 18.78 13.59
CA LYS A 131 -6.53 20.16 13.21
C LYS A 131 -7.72 20.82 12.51
N ILE A 132 -8.33 20.14 11.53
CA ILE A 132 -9.51 20.66 10.83
C ILE A 132 -10.69 20.84 11.77
N TYR A 133 -10.97 19.86 12.65
CA TYR A 133 -12.06 19.95 13.62
C TYR A 133 -11.94 21.19 14.52
N LYS A 134 -10.71 21.58 14.90
CA LYS A 134 -10.45 22.79 15.69
C LYS A 134 -10.67 24.11 14.94
N LEU A 135 -10.75 24.09 13.61
CA LEU A 135 -11.09 25.27 12.79
C LEU A 135 -12.60 25.51 12.71
N LEU A 136 -13.41 24.51 13.09
CA LEU A 136 -14.86 24.57 13.02
C LEU A 136 -15.44 25.34 14.19
N THR A 137 -16.53 26.07 13.94
CA THR A 137 -17.35 26.69 14.98
C THR A 137 -18.06 25.62 15.83
N PRO A 138 -18.54 25.93 17.05
CA PRO A 138 -19.25 24.96 17.89
C PRO A 138 -20.44 24.28 17.17
N GLU A 139 -21.22 25.05 16.41
CA GLU A 139 -22.36 24.55 15.63
C GLU A 139 -21.91 23.59 14.52
N GLN A 140 -20.85 23.94 13.79
CA GLN A 140 -20.27 23.09 12.75
C GLN A 140 -19.67 21.79 13.34
N GLN A 141 -19.11 21.84 14.54
CA GLN A 141 -18.57 20.68 15.24
C GLN A 141 -19.68 19.68 15.62
N GLU A 142 -20.85 20.17 16.02
CA GLU A 142 -22.01 19.33 16.30
C GLU A 142 -22.54 18.65 15.03
N ALA A 143 -22.74 19.44 13.96
CA ALA A 143 -23.14 18.92 12.65
C ALA A 143 -22.14 17.87 12.10
N PHE A 144 -20.85 18.08 12.36
CA PHE A 144 -19.81 17.13 12.01
C PHE A 144 -19.96 15.80 12.76
N LYS A 145 -20.19 15.83 14.08
CA LYS A 145 -20.35 14.61 14.90
C LYS A 145 -21.56 13.79 14.44
N ASP A 146 -22.70 14.46 14.24
CA ASP A 146 -23.93 13.81 13.74
C ASP A 146 -23.72 13.16 12.36
N SER A 147 -23.07 13.88 11.44
CA SER A 147 -22.73 13.34 10.12
C SER A 147 -21.76 12.15 10.19
N PHE A 148 -20.81 12.20 11.12
CA PHE A 148 -19.84 11.13 11.35
C PHE A 148 -20.53 9.86 11.85
N GLU A 149 -21.38 9.96 12.87
CA GLU A 149 -22.16 8.84 13.42
C GLU A 149 -23.07 8.20 12.37
N LYS A 150 -23.80 9.02 11.60
CA LYS A 150 -24.67 8.54 10.50
C LYS A 150 -23.89 7.82 9.40
N SER A 151 -22.69 8.29 9.07
CA SER A 151 -21.81 7.65 8.08
C SER A 151 -21.34 6.26 8.55
N HIS A 152 -21.12 6.09 9.84
CA HIS A 152 -20.80 4.79 10.44
C HIS A 152 -21.99 3.82 10.42
N ALA A 153 -23.19 4.29 10.73
CA ALA A 153 -24.41 3.48 10.71
C ALA A 153 -24.73 2.94 9.30
N ARG A 154 -24.73 3.80 8.27
CA ARG A 154 -25.00 3.40 6.87
C ARG A 154 -24.02 2.38 6.31
N LYS A 155 -22.75 2.40 6.76
CA LYS A 155 -21.76 1.38 6.38
C LYS A 155 -22.00 0.04 7.07
N GLY A 156 -22.56 0.03 8.27
CA GLY A 156 -22.97 -1.20 8.96
C GLY A 156 -24.11 -1.90 8.24
N GLU A 157 -25.12 -1.14 7.81
CA GLU A 157 -26.28 -1.66 7.08
C GLU A 157 -25.92 -2.26 5.72
N ARG A 158 -25.02 -1.61 4.96
CA ARG A 158 -24.53 -2.14 3.68
C ARG A 158 -23.73 -3.44 3.80
N LYS A 159 -23.20 -3.75 4.98
CA LYS A 159 -22.45 -5.00 5.23
C LYS A 159 -23.34 -6.19 5.61
N GLY A 160 -24.64 -5.97 5.87
CA GLY A 160 -25.61 -7.04 6.13
C GLY A 160 -26.15 -7.73 4.86
N TRP A 161 -25.72 -7.28 3.67
CA TRP A 161 -26.10 -7.82 2.37
C TRP A 161 -24.88 -8.42 1.66
N HIS A 162 -24.18 -9.36 2.28
CA HIS A 162 -23.17 -10.20 1.64
C HIS A 162 -23.09 -11.55 2.33
#